data_AF-A0A847Y9X5-F1
#
_entry.id   AF-A0A847Y9X5-F1
#
_cell.length_a   1.000
_cell.length_b   1.000
_cell.length_c   1.000
_cell.angle_alpha   90.00
_cell.angle_beta   90.00
_cell.angle_gamma   90.00
#
_symmetry.space_group_name_H-M   'P 1'
#
loop_
_entity.id
_entity.type
_entity.pdbx_description
1 polymer ?
#
loop_
_entity_poly.entity_id
_entity_poly.type
_entity_poly.pdbx_seq_one_letter_code
_entity_poly.pdbx_strand_id
1 'polypeptide(L)'
;MPPLTVLAAAPAPLRIVVVGTAFELALGLVAWLLGFLIGIDPFSRRHWTWEGLAWGGAAILPMLAMAGAAFSLPGRAWQELRDFLDEVVTPLFLGCRGWHLLLLSLAAGWGEELLFRGLLQRGIAAVVAAWGFSSTAATALAVLVAAAAFGLAHPLTRLYVVGATALGAYLGLCFELSGNLVVPMVAHAGYDFLVLAFLVHRARAREARRRPPEVRMDCPAAGTSGGQDPAATGSASGDST
;
A
#
# COMPACT_ATOMS: atom_id res chain seq x y z
N MET A 1 -8.18 17.34 14.97
CA MET A 1 -6.85 16.84 14.53
C MET A 1 -5.99 16.68 15.77
N PRO A 2 -5.29 15.55 15.97
CA PRO A 2 -4.35 15.44 17.07
C PRO A 2 -3.29 16.54 16.93
N PRO A 3 -2.82 17.15 18.03
CA PRO A 3 -1.76 18.16 18.00
C PRO A 3 -0.55 17.61 17.22
N LEU A 4 0.11 18.44 16.41
CA LEU A 4 1.30 18.03 15.62
C LEU A 4 2.39 17.36 16.47
N THR A 5 2.45 17.69 17.77
CA THR A 5 3.29 17.06 18.79
C THR A 5 2.99 15.58 19.03
N VAL A 6 1.72 15.15 18.94
CA VAL A 6 1.31 13.73 19.08
C VAL A 6 1.74 12.91 17.86
N LEU A 7 1.68 13.49 16.65
CA LEU A 7 2.13 12.82 15.44
C LEU A 7 3.66 12.67 15.41
N ALA A 8 4.40 13.66 15.90
CA ALA A 8 5.87 13.58 16.01
C ALA A 8 6.33 12.47 16.97
N ALA A 9 5.55 12.22 18.04
CA ALA A 9 5.81 11.18 19.03
C ALA A 9 5.34 9.77 18.62
N ALA A 10 4.55 9.64 17.55
CA ALA A 10 4.03 8.36 17.11
C ALA A 10 5.12 7.46 16.51
N PRO A 11 5.01 6.13 16.62
CA PRO A 11 5.91 5.20 15.96
C PRO A 11 6.00 5.50 14.45
N ALA A 12 7.19 5.40 13.86
CA ALA A 12 7.41 5.71 12.44
C ALA A 12 6.39 5.06 11.47
N PRO A 13 5.94 3.79 11.67
CA PRO A 13 4.91 3.18 10.83
C PRO A 13 3.54 3.85 10.93
N LEU A 14 3.16 4.39 12.09
CA LEU A 14 1.90 5.09 12.24
C LEU A 14 1.95 6.47 11.58
N ARG A 15 3.11 7.15 11.65
CA ARG A 15 3.31 8.46 11.02
C ARG A 15 3.14 8.40 9.51
N ILE A 16 3.74 7.43 8.84
CA ILE A 16 3.65 7.32 7.38
C ILE A 16 2.22 7.04 6.93
N VAL A 17 1.47 6.21 7.66
CA VAL A 17 0.08 5.90 7.34
C VAL A 17 -0.79 7.15 7.52
N VAL A 18 -0.64 7.87 8.63
CA VAL A 18 -1.43 9.09 8.87
C VAL A 18 -1.13 10.17 7.83
N VAL A 19 0.16 10.42 7.54
CA VAL A 19 0.55 11.43 6.56
C VAL A 19 0.13 11.03 5.16
N GLY A 20 0.37 9.77 4.76
CA GLY A 20 -0.05 9.23 3.47
C GLY A 20 -1.56 9.30 3.29
N THR A 21 -2.34 8.76 4.22
CA THR A 21 -3.80 8.82 4.17
C THR A 21 -4.31 10.27 4.11
N ALA A 22 -3.71 11.20 4.88
CA ALA A 22 -4.10 12.61 4.83
C ALA A 22 -3.78 13.25 3.47
N PHE A 23 -2.63 12.93 2.88
CA PHE A 23 -2.24 13.38 1.55
C PHE A 23 -3.22 12.88 0.49
N GLU A 24 -3.54 11.58 0.49
CA GLU A 24 -4.49 11.00 -0.48
C GLU A 24 -5.88 11.62 -0.38
N LEU A 25 -6.40 11.78 0.85
CA LEU A 25 -7.69 12.44 1.06
C LEU A 25 -7.66 13.92 0.64
N ALA A 26 -6.53 14.60 0.81
CA ALA A 26 -6.36 15.98 0.36
C ALA A 26 -6.40 16.08 -1.18
N LEU A 27 -5.90 15.09 -1.92
CA LEU A 27 -6.06 15.03 -3.38
C LEU A 27 -7.54 14.99 -3.78
N GLY A 28 -8.34 14.17 -3.10
CA GLY A 28 -9.79 14.12 -3.32
C GLY A 28 -10.49 15.44 -2.96
N LEU A 29 -10.05 16.12 -1.90
CA LEU A 29 -10.57 17.44 -1.53
C LEU A 29 -10.21 18.51 -2.57
N VAL A 30 -8.98 18.51 -3.06
CA VAL A 30 -8.53 19.39 -4.14
C VAL A 30 -9.34 19.14 -5.40
N ALA A 31 -9.57 17.87 -5.75
CA ALA A 31 -10.39 17.50 -6.89
C ALA A 31 -11.80 18.10 -6.78
N TRP A 32 -12.44 17.95 -5.62
CA TRP A 32 -13.75 18.52 -5.34
C TRP A 32 -13.77 20.05 -5.44
N LEU A 33 -12.80 20.73 -4.81
CA LEU A 33 -12.74 22.20 -4.81
C LEU A 33 -12.50 22.76 -6.23
N LEU A 34 -11.54 22.19 -6.96
CA LEU A 34 -11.27 22.62 -8.34
C LEU A 34 -12.45 22.31 -9.25
N GLY A 35 -13.08 21.15 -9.10
CA GLY A 35 -14.29 20.76 -9.82
C GLY A 35 -15.42 21.76 -9.61
N PHE A 36 -15.66 22.18 -8.37
CA PHE A 36 -16.61 23.24 -8.05
C PHE A 36 -16.30 24.55 -8.78
N LEU A 37 -15.02 24.97 -8.79
CA LEU A 37 -14.59 26.22 -9.45
C LEU A 37 -14.76 26.20 -10.97
N ILE A 38 -14.58 25.04 -11.62
CA ILE A 38 -14.66 24.91 -13.09
C ILE A 38 -15.99 24.33 -13.58
N GLY A 39 -16.97 24.13 -12.68
CA GLY A 39 -18.29 23.60 -13.03
C GLY A 39 -18.33 22.11 -13.39
N ILE A 40 -17.33 21.33 -12.95
CA ILE A 40 -17.26 19.88 -13.16
C ILE A 40 -17.43 19.21 -11.81
N ASP A 41 -18.52 18.47 -11.63
CA ASP A 41 -18.70 17.65 -10.44
C ASP A 41 -17.81 16.39 -10.52
N PRO A 42 -16.75 16.24 -9.70
CA PRO A 42 -15.88 15.07 -9.76
C PRO A 42 -16.56 13.79 -9.30
N PHE A 43 -17.70 13.92 -8.63
CA PHE A 43 -18.50 12.80 -8.14
C PHE A 43 -19.58 12.36 -9.14
N SER A 44 -19.73 13.00 -10.30
CA SER A 44 -20.72 12.52 -11.27
C SER A 44 -20.30 11.14 -11.75
N ARG A 45 -21.27 10.22 -11.76
CA ARG A 45 -21.08 8.78 -12.04
C ARG A 45 -20.53 7.95 -10.88
N ARG A 46 -20.59 8.43 -9.64
CA ARG A 46 -20.33 7.58 -8.47
C ARG A 46 -21.58 6.76 -8.12
N HIS A 47 -21.60 5.50 -8.54
CA HIS A 47 -22.71 4.58 -8.29
C HIS A 47 -22.26 3.42 -7.40
N TRP A 48 -22.68 3.44 -6.14
CA TRP A 48 -22.43 2.33 -5.20
C TRP A 48 -23.42 1.20 -5.43
N THR A 49 -23.03 0.26 -6.29
CA THR A 49 -23.83 -0.93 -6.64
C THR A 49 -23.00 -2.19 -6.48
N TRP A 50 -23.66 -3.32 -6.22
CA TRP A 50 -22.99 -4.63 -6.16
C TRP A 50 -22.28 -4.98 -7.46
N GLU A 51 -22.88 -4.62 -8.60
CA GLU A 51 -22.26 -4.77 -9.92
C GLU A 51 -20.97 -3.94 -10.04
N GLY A 52 -20.99 -2.68 -9.61
CA GLY A 52 -19.79 -1.82 -9.62
C GLY A 52 -18.69 -2.36 -8.72
N LEU A 53 -19.03 -2.85 -7.53
CA LEU A 53 -18.08 -3.51 -6.63
C LEU A 53 -17.49 -4.79 -7.25
N ALA A 54 -18.32 -5.62 -7.90
CA ALA A 54 -17.88 -6.84 -8.56
C ALA A 54 -16.97 -6.55 -9.77
N TRP A 55 -17.32 -5.56 -10.59
CA TRP A 55 -16.48 -5.08 -11.69
C TRP A 55 -15.15 -4.53 -11.18
N GLY A 56 -15.17 -3.71 -10.13
CA GLY A 56 -13.96 -3.19 -9.50
C GLY A 56 -13.07 -4.32 -8.97
N GLY A 57 -13.67 -5.32 -8.30
CA GLY A 57 -12.96 -6.52 -7.85
C GLY A 57 -12.34 -7.33 -8.99
N ALA A 58 -13.09 -7.55 -10.07
CA ALA A 58 -12.58 -8.25 -11.26
C ALA A 58 -11.46 -7.45 -11.95
N ALA A 59 -11.55 -6.12 -11.97
CA ALA A 59 -10.55 -5.23 -12.55
C ALA A 59 -9.20 -5.25 -11.80
N ILE A 60 -9.13 -5.79 -10.59
CA ILE A 60 -7.86 -6.02 -9.89
C ILE A 60 -6.99 -7.05 -10.63
N LEU A 61 -7.60 -8.05 -11.30
CA LEU A 61 -6.88 -9.21 -11.83
C LEU A 61 -5.83 -8.84 -12.90
N PRO A 62 -6.13 -8.02 -13.93
CA PRO A 62 -5.11 -7.61 -14.91
C PRO A 62 -3.99 -6.78 -14.27
N MET A 63 -4.31 -5.99 -13.25
CA MET A 63 -3.34 -5.18 -12.51
C MET A 63 -2.37 -6.08 -11.74
N LEU A 64 -2.88 -7.12 -11.07
CA LEU A 64 -2.05 -8.12 -10.41
C LEU A 64 -1.22 -8.93 -11.40
N ALA A 65 -1.74 -9.24 -12.59
CA ALA A 65 -0.95 -9.88 -13.64
C ALA A 65 0.22 -8.99 -14.08
N MET A 66 0.00 -7.68 -14.22
CA MET A 66 1.06 -6.70 -14.51
C MET A 66 2.11 -6.63 -13.38
N ALA A 67 1.67 -6.61 -12.11
CA ALA A 67 2.58 -6.69 -10.97
C ALA A 67 3.37 -8.01 -10.97
N GLY A 68 2.72 -9.14 -11.24
CA GLY A 68 3.35 -10.46 -11.36
C GLY A 68 4.42 -10.49 -12.45
N ALA A 69 4.15 -9.88 -13.61
CA ALA A 69 5.14 -9.70 -14.66
C ALA A 69 6.33 -8.87 -14.17
N ALA A 70 6.09 -7.79 -13.41
CA ALA A 70 7.15 -6.98 -12.83
C ALA A 70 8.06 -7.76 -11.86
N PHE A 71 7.52 -8.76 -11.16
CA PHE A 71 8.30 -9.62 -10.27
C PHE A 71 8.97 -10.81 -10.97
N SER A 72 8.50 -11.20 -12.16
CA SER A 72 8.92 -12.44 -12.83
C SER A 72 9.84 -12.20 -14.02
N LEU A 73 9.75 -11.03 -14.68
CA LEU A 73 10.50 -10.77 -15.90
C LEU A 73 11.99 -10.47 -15.61
N PRO A 74 12.91 -11.04 -16.41
CA PRO A 74 14.32 -10.73 -16.34
C PRO A 74 14.63 -9.39 -17.01
N GLY A 75 15.78 -8.79 -16.67
CA GLY A 75 16.28 -7.57 -17.28
C GLY A 75 16.53 -6.46 -16.28
N ARG A 76 17.45 -5.56 -16.64
CA ARG A 76 17.95 -4.50 -15.75
C ARG A 76 16.85 -3.58 -15.21
N ALA A 77 15.94 -3.13 -16.07
CA ALA A 77 14.87 -2.22 -15.66
C ALA A 77 13.89 -2.87 -14.67
N TRP A 78 13.60 -4.17 -14.82
CA TRP A 78 12.76 -4.92 -13.89
C TRP A 78 13.48 -5.18 -12.56
N GLN A 79 14.79 -5.42 -12.58
CA GLN A 79 15.62 -5.54 -11.38
C GLN A 79 15.65 -4.22 -10.62
N GLU A 80 15.95 -3.11 -11.29
CA GLU A 80 15.96 -1.76 -10.71
C GLU A 80 14.63 -1.41 -10.01
N LEU A 81 13.50 -1.76 -10.64
CA LEU A 81 12.19 -1.62 -10.01
C LEU A 81 12.07 -2.47 -8.74
N ARG A 82 12.42 -3.77 -8.80
CA ARG A 82 12.33 -4.65 -7.63
C ARG A 82 13.25 -4.21 -6.49
N ASP A 83 14.44 -3.74 -6.82
CA ASP A 83 15.42 -3.25 -5.86
C ASP A 83 14.88 -1.99 -5.18
N PHE A 84 14.32 -1.04 -5.94
CA PHE A 84 13.67 0.14 -5.37
C PHE A 84 12.49 -0.23 -4.45
N LEU A 85 11.65 -1.20 -4.86
CA LEU A 85 10.55 -1.67 -4.03
C LEU A 85 11.04 -2.32 -2.72
N ASP A 86 12.13 -3.10 -2.76
CA ASP A 86 12.68 -3.79 -1.60
C ASP A 86 13.47 -2.86 -0.67
N GLU A 87 14.21 -1.89 -1.22
CA GLU A 87 15.11 -1.01 -0.47
C GLU A 87 14.45 0.29 0.02
N VAL A 88 13.47 0.80 -0.73
CA VAL A 88 12.83 2.09 -0.43
C VAL A 88 11.39 1.90 0.03
N VAL A 89 10.54 1.23 -0.76
CA VAL A 89 9.10 1.15 -0.46
C VAL A 89 8.82 0.22 0.70
N THR A 90 9.38 -0.99 0.69
CA THR A 90 9.07 -2.03 1.68
C THR A 90 9.45 -1.63 3.12
N PRO A 91 10.63 -1.04 3.40
CA PRO A 91 11.01 -0.66 4.76
C PRO A 91 10.08 0.38 5.38
N LEU A 92 9.49 1.27 4.57
CA LEU A 92 8.52 2.27 5.01
C LEU A 92 7.28 1.64 5.66
N PHE A 93 6.87 0.46 5.19
CA PHE A 93 5.64 -0.22 5.59
C PHE A 93 5.88 -1.48 6.44
N LEU A 94 7.14 -1.86 6.69
CA LEU A 94 7.47 -3.11 7.37
C LEU A 94 6.86 -3.20 8.78
N GLY A 95 6.78 -2.07 9.49
CA GLY A 95 6.14 -1.97 10.82
C GLY A 95 4.62 -1.82 10.79
N CYS A 96 3.99 -1.73 9.61
CA CYS A 96 2.55 -1.53 9.49
C CYS A 96 1.78 -2.85 9.64
N ARG A 97 0.72 -2.84 10.44
CA ARG A 97 -0.33 -3.89 10.42
C ARG A 97 -1.13 -3.83 9.11
N GLY A 98 -1.72 -4.96 8.70
CA GLY A 98 -2.50 -5.06 7.47
C GLY A 98 -3.63 -4.02 7.35
N TRP A 99 -4.32 -3.69 8.45
CA TRP A 99 -5.37 -2.67 8.42
C TRP A 99 -4.85 -1.26 8.12
N HIS A 100 -3.59 -0.94 8.46
CA HIS A 100 -3.01 0.35 8.09
C HIS A 100 -2.80 0.46 6.58
N LEU A 101 -2.35 -0.65 5.95
CA LEU A 101 -2.20 -0.73 4.50
C LEU A 101 -3.56 -0.57 3.83
N LEU A 102 -4.58 -1.26 4.36
CA LEU A 102 -5.96 -1.13 3.88
C LEU A 102 -6.47 0.31 3.96
N LEU A 103 -6.24 1.00 5.09
CA LEU A 103 -6.67 2.39 5.26
C LEU A 103 -5.99 3.32 4.25
N LEU A 104 -4.67 3.16 4.04
CA LEU A 104 -3.92 3.94 3.07
C LEU A 104 -4.42 3.68 1.65
N SER A 105 -4.57 2.41 1.26
CA SER A 105 -5.03 2.05 -0.09
C SER A 105 -6.47 2.48 -0.36
N LEU A 106 -7.37 2.42 0.62
CA LEU A 106 -8.72 2.97 0.48
C LEU A 106 -8.70 4.50 0.29
N ALA A 107 -7.79 5.19 0.98
CA ALA A 107 -7.63 6.63 0.82
C ALA A 107 -7.07 6.99 -0.55
N ALA A 108 -6.05 6.28 -1.03
CA ALA A 108 -5.47 6.45 -2.37
C ALA A 108 -6.51 6.19 -3.46
N GLY A 109 -7.16 5.02 -3.43
CA GLY A 109 -8.21 4.67 -4.39
C GLY A 109 -9.39 5.64 -4.38
N TRP A 110 -9.70 6.29 -3.26
CA TRP A 110 -10.73 7.34 -3.24
C TRP A 110 -10.21 8.68 -3.77
N GLY A 111 -9.11 9.18 -3.22
CA GLY A 111 -8.57 10.51 -3.49
C GLY A 111 -8.03 10.67 -4.90
N GLU A 112 -7.19 9.72 -5.32
CA GLU A 112 -6.59 9.74 -6.65
C GLU A 112 -7.63 9.53 -7.75
N GLU A 113 -8.58 8.60 -7.59
CA GLU A 113 -9.59 8.39 -8.62
C GLU A 113 -10.54 9.59 -8.76
N LEU A 114 -10.83 10.31 -7.68
CA LEU A 114 -11.54 11.59 -7.78
C LEU A 114 -10.74 12.63 -8.56
N LEU A 115 -9.43 12.74 -8.30
CA LEU A 115 -8.58 13.70 -8.98
C LEU A 115 -8.40 13.36 -10.46
N PHE A 116 -7.98 12.13 -10.77
CA PHE A 116 -7.61 11.74 -12.12
C PHE A 116 -8.82 11.42 -12.99
N ARG A 117 -9.83 10.69 -12.48
CA ARG A 117 -10.97 10.23 -13.31
C ARG A 117 -12.17 11.15 -13.15
N GLY A 118 -12.49 11.49 -11.90
CA GLY A 118 -13.59 12.39 -11.56
C GLY A 118 -13.40 13.80 -12.11
N LEU A 119 -12.22 14.39 -11.91
CA LEU A 119 -11.90 15.76 -12.33
C LEU A 119 -11.11 15.82 -13.64
N LEU A 120 -9.89 15.31 -13.67
CA LEU A 120 -8.94 15.56 -14.77
C LEU A 120 -9.41 14.97 -16.10
N GLN A 121 -9.70 13.66 -16.14
CA GLN A 121 -10.17 12.98 -17.35
C GLN A 121 -11.48 13.60 -17.85
N ARG A 122 -12.48 13.78 -16.97
CA ARG A 122 -13.74 14.44 -17.35
C ARG A 122 -13.57 15.87 -17.83
N GLY A 123 -12.68 16.63 -17.19
CA GLY A 123 -12.38 18.01 -17.56
C GLY A 123 -11.70 18.12 -18.91
N ILE A 124 -10.72 17.27 -19.18
CA ILE A 124 -10.09 17.22 -20.51
C ILE A 124 -11.13 16.82 -21.55
N ALA A 125 -11.97 15.83 -21.28
CA ALA A 125 -13.03 15.42 -22.23
C ALA A 125 -13.99 16.57 -22.53
N ALA A 126 -14.40 17.33 -21.51
CA ALA A 126 -15.29 18.48 -21.68
C ALA A 126 -14.63 19.62 -22.50
N VAL A 127 -13.37 19.95 -22.20
CA VAL A 127 -12.62 20.98 -22.93
C VAL A 127 -12.39 20.58 -24.40
N VAL A 128 -11.97 19.34 -24.63
CA VAL A 128 -11.71 18.85 -26.00
C VAL A 128 -13.00 18.76 -26.81
N ALA A 129 -14.12 18.36 -26.20
CA ALA A 129 -15.42 18.40 -26.85
C ALA A 129 -15.85 19.83 -27.21
N ALA A 130 -15.58 20.81 -26.33
CA ALA A 130 -15.84 22.23 -26.61
C ALA A 130 -15.02 22.79 -27.78
N TRP A 131 -13.89 22.16 -28.12
CA TRP A 131 -13.10 22.48 -29.32
C TRP A 131 -13.64 21.85 -30.62
N GLY A 132 -14.78 21.15 -30.56
CA GLY A 132 -15.45 20.58 -31.74
C GLY A 132 -14.99 19.18 -32.13
N PHE A 133 -14.20 18.51 -31.30
CA PHE A 133 -13.84 17.10 -31.50
C PHE A 133 -15.06 16.19 -31.25
N SER A 134 -15.08 15.02 -31.90
CA SER A 134 -16.10 14.00 -31.62
C SER A 134 -15.99 13.52 -30.17
N SER A 135 -17.11 13.06 -29.60
CA SER A 135 -17.15 12.54 -28.22
C SER A 135 -16.13 11.42 -28.01
N THR A 136 -16.00 10.49 -28.97
CA THR A 136 -15.02 9.40 -28.92
C THR A 136 -13.59 9.93 -28.90
N ALA A 137 -13.25 10.91 -29.74
CA ALA A 137 -11.91 11.50 -29.76
C ALA A 137 -11.60 12.26 -28.46
N ALA A 138 -12.57 13.01 -27.93
CA ALA A 138 -12.44 13.72 -26.68
C ALA A 138 -12.20 12.76 -25.50
N THR A 139 -12.97 11.68 -25.40
CA THR A 139 -12.79 10.64 -24.37
C THR A 139 -11.45 9.93 -24.51
N ALA A 140 -11.05 9.53 -25.72
CA ALA A 140 -9.77 8.85 -25.93
C ALA A 140 -8.59 9.74 -25.53
N LEU A 141 -8.60 11.02 -25.93
CA LEU A 141 -7.55 11.96 -25.57
C LEU A 141 -7.52 12.22 -24.05
N ALA A 142 -8.69 12.36 -23.43
CA ALA A 142 -8.81 12.51 -21.99
C ALA A 142 -8.21 11.34 -21.21
N VAL A 143 -8.51 10.09 -21.61
CA VAL A 143 -7.94 8.89 -21.00
C VAL A 143 -6.42 8.90 -21.14
N LEU A 144 -5.89 9.18 -22.34
CA LEU A 144 -4.44 9.17 -22.57
C LEU A 144 -3.70 10.24 -21.78
N VAL A 145 -4.23 11.47 -21.73
CA VAL A 145 -3.61 12.58 -21.01
C VAL A 145 -3.70 12.36 -19.49
N ALA A 146 -4.86 11.92 -18.98
CA ALA A 146 -5.01 11.60 -17.55
C ALA A 146 -4.12 10.42 -17.14
N ALA A 147 -3.97 9.40 -17.99
CA ALA A 147 -3.05 8.28 -17.77
C ALA A 147 -1.58 8.71 -17.72
N ALA A 148 -1.16 9.57 -18.64
CA ALA A 148 0.19 10.13 -18.64
C ALA A 148 0.44 10.97 -17.39
N ALA A 149 -0.52 11.80 -16.99
CA ALA A 149 -0.44 12.57 -15.74
C ALA A 149 -0.33 11.65 -14.52
N PHE A 150 -1.10 10.57 -14.48
CA PHE A 150 -1.04 9.56 -13.42
C PHE A 150 0.35 8.92 -13.35
N GLY A 151 0.91 8.48 -14.48
CA GLY A 151 2.26 7.90 -14.50
C GLY A 151 3.35 8.88 -14.07
N LEU A 152 3.26 10.15 -14.50
CA LEU A 152 4.19 11.20 -14.12
C LEU A 152 4.09 11.59 -12.62
N ALA A 153 2.92 11.42 -12.01
CA ALA A 153 2.75 11.59 -10.57
C ALA A 153 3.41 10.48 -9.74
N HIS A 154 3.87 9.38 -10.38
CA HIS A 154 4.50 8.25 -9.72
C HIS A 154 5.95 7.97 -10.20
N PRO A 155 6.90 8.89 -9.99
CA PRO A 155 8.24 8.79 -10.55
C PRO A 155 9.20 7.91 -9.71
N LEU A 156 8.89 6.62 -9.51
CA LEU A 156 9.78 5.70 -8.79
C LEU A 156 10.99 5.31 -9.67
N THR A 157 10.72 4.68 -10.81
CA THR A 157 11.70 4.36 -11.86
C THR A 157 11.07 4.65 -13.22
N ARG A 158 11.87 4.72 -14.29
CA ARG A 158 11.32 4.94 -15.65
C ARG A 158 10.30 3.86 -16.02
N LEU A 159 10.60 2.61 -15.67
CA LEU A 159 9.70 1.49 -15.91
C LEU A 159 8.43 1.60 -15.07
N TYR A 160 8.55 2.06 -13.82
CA TYR A 160 7.37 2.31 -13.00
C TYR A 160 6.49 3.41 -13.59
N VAL A 161 7.04 4.51 -14.09
CA VAL A 161 6.26 5.58 -14.76
C VAL A 161 5.48 5.03 -15.95
N VAL A 162 6.11 4.18 -16.77
CA VAL A 162 5.43 3.51 -17.89
C VAL A 162 4.33 2.55 -17.39
N GLY A 163 4.62 1.75 -16.36
CA GLY A 163 3.64 0.83 -15.76
C GLY A 163 2.46 1.56 -15.12
N ALA A 164 2.71 2.63 -14.37
CA ALA A 164 1.71 3.50 -13.78
C ALA A 164 0.90 4.24 -14.86
N THR A 165 1.52 4.66 -15.97
CA THR A 165 0.79 5.20 -17.13
C THR A 165 -0.15 4.15 -17.73
N ALA A 166 0.31 2.92 -17.91
CA ALA A 166 -0.52 1.81 -18.42
C ALA A 166 -1.67 1.49 -17.47
N LEU A 167 -1.42 1.46 -16.16
CA LEU A 167 -2.43 1.30 -15.11
C LEU A 167 -3.43 2.46 -15.13
N GLY A 168 -2.92 3.68 -15.31
CA GLY A 168 -3.66 4.92 -15.47
C GLY A 168 -4.70 4.81 -16.58
N ALA A 169 -4.24 4.39 -17.76
CA ALA A 169 -5.08 4.18 -18.94
C ALA A 169 -6.08 3.04 -18.74
N TYR A 170 -5.67 1.94 -18.12
CA TYR A 170 -6.55 0.82 -17.81
C TYR A 170 -7.71 1.23 -16.89
N LEU A 171 -7.42 1.90 -15.78
CA LEU A 171 -8.44 2.42 -14.85
C LEU A 171 -9.33 3.48 -15.51
N GLY A 172 -8.75 4.34 -16.36
CA GLY A 172 -9.51 5.30 -17.17
C GLY A 172 -10.48 4.62 -18.15
N LEU A 173 -10.08 3.51 -18.76
CA LEU A 173 -10.94 2.69 -19.61
C LEU A 173 -12.02 1.97 -18.79
N CYS A 174 -11.68 1.40 -17.62
CA CYS A 174 -12.66 0.82 -16.70
C CYS A 174 -13.73 1.84 -16.30
N PHE A 175 -13.34 3.09 -16.06
CA PHE A 175 -14.27 4.18 -15.75
C PHE A 175 -15.24 4.46 -16.91
N GLU A 176 -14.74 4.58 -18.14
CA GLU A 176 -15.60 4.86 -19.30
C GLU A 176 -16.50 3.68 -19.68
N LEU A 177 -15.98 2.45 -19.62
CA LEU A 177 -16.75 1.24 -19.97
C LEU A 177 -17.85 0.94 -18.95
N SER A 178 -17.57 1.13 -17.65
CA SER A 178 -18.57 0.91 -16.61
C SER A 178 -19.50 2.10 -16.43
N GLY A 179 -19.10 3.29 -16.88
CA GLY A 179 -19.76 4.54 -16.54
C GLY A 179 -19.86 4.77 -15.04
N ASN A 180 -18.95 4.20 -14.23
CA ASN A 180 -19.04 4.20 -12.78
C ASN A 180 -17.68 4.43 -12.11
N LEU A 181 -17.56 5.51 -11.34
CA LEU A 181 -16.34 5.88 -10.64
C LEU A 181 -15.96 4.92 -9.51
N VAL A 182 -16.93 4.17 -8.97
CA VAL A 182 -16.66 3.18 -7.91
C VAL A 182 -15.81 2.02 -8.44
N VAL A 183 -15.93 1.66 -9.72
CA VAL A 183 -15.16 0.58 -10.35
C VAL A 183 -13.64 0.83 -10.25
N PRO A 184 -13.08 1.94 -10.77
CA PRO A 184 -11.66 2.22 -10.62
C PRO A 184 -11.25 2.49 -9.16
N MET A 185 -12.11 3.08 -8.30
CA MET A 185 -11.82 3.28 -6.88
C MET A 185 -11.53 1.95 -6.15
N VAL A 186 -12.39 0.96 -6.37
CA VAL A 186 -12.24 -0.37 -5.78
C VAL A 186 -11.05 -1.10 -6.39
N ALA A 187 -10.88 -1.02 -7.71
CA ALA A 187 -9.77 -1.67 -8.40
C ALA A 187 -8.41 -1.15 -7.93
N HIS A 188 -8.27 0.18 -7.85
CA HIS A 188 -7.07 0.85 -7.37
C HIS A 188 -6.77 0.52 -5.91
N ALA A 189 -7.73 0.75 -5.00
CA ALA A 189 -7.55 0.45 -3.58
C ALA A 189 -7.23 -1.04 -3.34
N GLY A 190 -7.91 -1.93 -4.06
CA GLY A 190 -7.68 -3.37 -3.96
C GLY A 190 -6.29 -3.78 -4.45
N TYR A 191 -5.85 -3.25 -5.60
CA TYR A 191 -4.52 -3.50 -6.14
C TYR A 191 -3.41 -3.05 -5.18
N ASP A 192 -3.48 -1.81 -4.70
CA ASP A 192 -2.48 -1.24 -3.80
C ASP A 192 -2.38 -2.05 -2.51
N PHE A 193 -3.52 -2.38 -1.92
CA PHE A 193 -3.57 -3.16 -0.69
C PHE A 193 -2.89 -4.51 -0.88
N LEU A 194 -3.20 -5.22 -1.97
CA LEU A 194 -2.65 -6.55 -2.24
C LEU A 194 -1.15 -6.51 -2.53
N VAL A 195 -0.69 -5.55 -3.33
CA VAL A 195 0.74 -5.41 -3.65
C VAL A 195 1.55 -5.01 -2.41
N LEU A 196 1.08 -4.04 -1.62
CA LEU A 196 1.75 -3.64 -0.38
C LEU A 196 1.75 -4.77 0.66
N ALA A 197 0.62 -5.47 0.82
CA ALA A 197 0.53 -6.62 1.71
C ALA A 197 1.50 -7.74 1.28
N PHE A 198 1.58 -8.02 -0.02
CA PHE A 198 2.54 -8.98 -0.58
C PHE A 198 3.99 -8.57 -0.29
N LEU A 199 4.37 -7.32 -0.55
CA LEU A 199 5.72 -6.80 -0.30
C LEU A 199 6.12 -6.94 1.17
N VAL A 200 5.26 -6.47 2.09
CA VAL A 200 5.51 -6.53 3.53
C VAL A 200 5.56 -7.98 4.02
N HIS A 201 4.66 -8.86 3.54
CA HIS A 201 4.68 -10.27 3.89
C HIS A 201 5.96 -10.96 3.43
N ARG A 202 6.37 -10.73 2.18
CA ARG A 202 7.60 -11.27 1.60
C ARG A 202 8.84 -10.84 2.38
N ALA A 203 8.89 -9.58 2.80
CA ALA A 203 9.99 -9.04 3.58
C ALA A 203 10.09 -9.69 4.97
N ARG A 204 8.98 -9.76 5.71
CA ARG A 204 8.92 -10.43 7.02
C ARG A 204 9.35 -11.89 6.94
N ALA A 205 8.92 -12.60 5.90
CA ALA A 205 9.32 -13.99 5.67
C ALA A 205 10.84 -14.12 5.41
N ARG A 206 11.45 -13.16 4.70
CA ARG A 206 12.91 -13.11 4.49
C ARG A 206 13.66 -12.84 5.80
N GLU A 207 13.18 -11.94 6.64
CA GLU A 207 13.79 -11.62 7.95
C GLU A 207 13.74 -12.81 8.91
N ALA A 208 12.60 -13.50 8.97
CA ALA A 208 12.45 -14.71 9.79
C ALA A 208 13.43 -15.81 9.41
N ARG A 209 13.74 -15.97 8.11
CA ARG A 209 14.73 -16.94 7.61
C ARG A 209 16.18 -16.53 7.88
N ARG A 210 16.46 -15.24 8.04
CA ARG A 210 17.82 -14.72 8.31
C ARG A 210 18.21 -14.75 9.79
N ARG A 211 17.23 -14.79 10.70
CA ARG A 211 17.53 -14.93 12.14
C ARG A 211 18.09 -16.33 12.42
N PRO A 212 19.27 -16.47 13.05
CA PRO A 212 19.78 -17.76 13.49
C PRO A 212 18.76 -18.43 14.41
N PRO A 213 18.64 -19.77 14.43
CA PRO A 213 17.87 -20.44 15.47
C PRO A 213 18.38 -19.97 16.82
N GLU A 214 17.47 -19.52 17.68
CA GLU A 214 17.79 -19.07 19.03
C GLU A 214 18.48 -20.26 19.72
N VAL A 215 19.80 -20.14 19.93
CA VAL A 215 20.55 -21.13 20.70
C VAL A 215 19.99 -21.03 22.10
N ARG A 216 19.08 -21.95 22.45
CA ARG A 216 18.61 -22.14 23.81
C ARG A 216 19.83 -22.56 24.61
N MET A 217 20.52 -21.58 25.18
CA MET A 217 21.47 -21.82 26.26
C MET A 217 20.62 -22.28 27.43
N ASP A 218 20.37 -23.58 27.51
CA ASP A 218 19.93 -24.23 28.74
C ASP A 218 21.07 -23.99 29.74
N CYS A 219 20.95 -22.91 30.51
CA CYS A 219 21.89 -22.60 31.57
C CYS A 219 21.84 -23.80 32.53
N PRO A 220 22.96 -24.51 32.77
CA PRO A 220 22.98 -25.60 33.72
C PRO A 220 22.50 -25.05 35.05
N ALA A 221 21.41 -25.61 35.58
CA ALA A 221 20.95 -25.29 36.93
C ALA A 221 22.16 -25.39 37.86
N ALA A 222 22.53 -24.25 38.44
CA ALA A 222 23.68 -24.16 39.32
C ALA A 222 23.55 -25.24 40.41
N GLY A 223 24.50 -26.17 40.40
CA GLY A 223 24.55 -27.27 41.36
C GLY A 223 24.53 -26.72 42.78
N THR A 224 23.65 -27.26 43.59
CA THR A 224 23.66 -27.10 45.05
C THR A 224 24.92 -27.80 45.59
N SER A 225 26.04 -27.09 45.65
CA SER A 225 27.23 -27.52 46.37
C SER A 225 26.97 -27.42 47.87
N GLY A 226 27.18 -28.54 48.57
CA GLY A 226 26.83 -28.73 49.96
C GLY A 226 27.50 -27.77 50.95
N GLY A 227 26.72 -27.40 51.98
CA GLY A 227 27.23 -26.95 53.25
C GLY A 227 27.33 -28.14 54.21
N GLN A 228 28.55 -28.51 54.57
CA GLN A 228 28.84 -29.29 55.77
C GLN A 228 28.79 -28.35 56.98
N ASP A 229 27.91 -28.65 57.94
CA ASP A 229 27.93 -28.06 59.28
C ASP A 229 28.98 -28.78 60.14
N PRO A 230 29.85 -28.05 60.88
CA PRO A 230 30.64 -28.65 61.95
C PRO A 230 30.01 -28.41 63.33
N ALA A 231 30.19 -29.45 64.17
CA ALA A 231 30.18 -29.46 65.64
C ALA A 231 28.84 -29.69 66.38
N ALA A 232 28.76 -30.85 67.06
CA ALA A 232 28.59 -30.90 68.52
C ALA A 232 28.86 -32.32 69.07
N THR A 233 29.94 -32.39 69.87
CA THR A 233 30.26 -33.27 71.00
C THR A 233 29.20 -34.22 71.59
N GLY A 234 29.61 -35.44 71.94
CA GLY A 234 29.41 -35.95 73.31
C GLY A 234 28.79 -37.34 73.53
N SER A 235 29.58 -38.18 74.22
CA SER A 235 29.20 -39.27 75.15
C SER A 235 28.81 -40.67 74.66
N ALA A 236 29.76 -41.60 74.87
CA ALA A 236 29.72 -42.71 75.82
C ALA A 236 28.94 -44.01 75.55
N SER A 237 29.55 -45.10 76.07
CA SER A 237 29.12 -46.50 76.21
C SER A 237 29.05 -47.29 74.90
N GLY A 238 29.59 -48.50 74.76
CA GLY A 238 29.90 -49.52 75.74
C GLY A 238 29.37 -50.85 75.19
N ASP A 239 30.16 -51.91 75.32
CA ASP A 239 29.79 -53.33 75.28
C ASP A 239 29.42 -54.05 73.95
N SER A 240 30.35 -54.94 73.60
CA SER A 240 30.19 -56.40 73.56
C SER A 240 29.76 -57.12 72.27
N THR A 241 30.60 -58.13 71.99
CA THR A 241 30.50 -59.33 71.12
C THR A 241 30.53 -59.16 69.60
#